data_AF-A0A182YD79-F1
#
_entry.id   AF-A0A182YD79-F1
#
_cell.length_a   1.000
_cell.length_b   1.000
_cell.length_c   1.000
_cell.angle_alpha   90.00
_cell.angle_beta   90.00
_cell.angle_gamma   90.00
#
_symmetry.space_group_name_H-M   'P 1'
#
loop_
_entity.id
_entity.type
_entity.pdbx_description
1 polymer ?
#
loop_
_entity_poly.entity_id
_entity_poly.type
_entity_poly.pdbx_seq_one_letter_code
_entity_poly.pdbx_strand_id
1 'polypeptide(L)'
;MSKLTKDCLSEHDRQVLESIFNPSQIGGEEYLLQEEEKHLDDPQDVNGANDPRIKESQRMELEAIALASEAKLPEALELLSKSIETAPERPAPWNNRAQVYILLGKEDEALKDIEQALRLSNSAGRTGCRALCQRGILKRKNNDIDGAREDFEVAAKLGSKFARTQLIELNPFAALCNQMLREVMKM
;
A
#
# COMPACT_ATOMS: atom_id res chain seq x y z
N MET A 1 31.34 24.26 -27.33
CA MET A 1 30.87 23.11 -26.52
C MET A 1 29.49 22.75 -27.02
N SER A 2 29.36 21.58 -27.67
CA SER A 2 28.09 21.12 -28.24
C SER A 2 27.11 20.83 -27.11
N LYS A 3 25.92 21.47 -27.12
CA LYS A 3 24.85 21.13 -26.17
C LYS A 3 24.34 19.75 -26.55
N LEU A 4 24.43 18.76 -25.65
CA LEU A 4 23.72 17.51 -25.81
C LEU A 4 22.22 17.82 -25.87
N THR A 5 21.64 17.80 -27.07
CA THR A 5 20.19 17.82 -27.27
C THR A 5 19.71 16.40 -27.52
N LYS A 6 18.44 16.09 -27.16
CA LYS A 6 17.83 14.74 -27.27
C LYS A 6 17.94 14.14 -28.68
N ASP A 7 18.20 14.96 -29.69
CA ASP A 7 18.29 14.57 -31.11
C ASP A 7 19.61 13.87 -31.48
N CYS A 8 20.60 13.83 -30.57
CA CYS A 8 21.88 13.14 -30.79
C CYS A 8 21.94 11.71 -30.23
N LEU A 9 20.84 11.21 -29.66
CA LEU A 9 20.78 9.90 -29.02
C LEU A 9 20.15 8.87 -29.96
N SER A 10 20.64 7.63 -29.91
CA SER A 10 19.95 6.53 -30.59
C SER A 10 18.58 6.28 -29.94
N GLU A 11 17.66 5.69 -30.69
CA GLU A 11 16.33 5.29 -30.20
C GLU A 11 16.43 4.46 -28.90
N HIS A 12 17.41 3.56 -28.85
CA HIS A 12 17.69 2.71 -27.70
C HIS A 12 18.19 3.51 -26.48
N ASP A 13 19.16 4.41 -26.68
CA ASP A 13 19.71 5.23 -25.59
C ASP A 13 18.67 6.19 -25.05
N ARG A 14 17.80 6.73 -25.92
CA ARG A 14 16.67 7.57 -25.51
C ARG A 14 15.67 6.79 -24.65
N GLN A 15 15.38 5.54 -24.99
CA GLN A 15 14.49 4.67 -24.19
C GLN A 15 15.11 4.29 -22.85
N VAL A 16 16.40 3.98 -22.80
CA VAL A 16 17.13 3.72 -21.56
C VAL A 16 17.12 4.96 -20.67
N LEU A 17 17.42 6.13 -21.23
CA LEU A 17 17.37 7.41 -20.50
C LEU A 17 15.95 7.73 -20.01
N GLU A 18 14.91 7.57 -20.84
CA GLU A 18 13.52 7.76 -20.41
C GLU A 18 13.10 6.77 -19.32
N SER A 19 13.58 5.52 -19.35
CA SER A 19 13.32 4.54 -18.28
C SER A 19 14.04 4.87 -16.97
N ILE A 20 15.18 5.56 -17.05
CA ILE A 20 15.98 6.01 -15.90
C ILE A 20 15.41 7.30 -15.29
N PHE A 21 14.94 8.22 -16.14
CA PHE A 21 14.53 9.57 -15.72
C PHE A 21 13.03 9.73 -15.52
N ASN A 22 12.19 8.94 -16.20
CA ASN A 22 10.73 8.94 -16.07
C ASN A 22 10.19 7.52 -15.85
N PRO A 23 10.65 6.79 -14.81
CA PRO A 23 10.12 5.45 -14.52
C PRO A 23 8.60 5.44 -14.23
N SER A 24 8.00 6.62 -13.99
CA SER A 24 6.60 6.87 -13.67
C SER A 24 5.82 7.72 -14.69
N GLN A 25 6.32 7.97 -15.91
CA GLN A 25 5.40 8.38 -17.01
C GLN A 25 4.44 7.25 -17.43
N ILE A 26 4.58 6.08 -16.81
CA ILE A 26 3.48 5.15 -16.56
C ILE A 26 2.78 5.60 -15.26
N GLY A 27 1.80 6.51 -15.39
CA GLY A 27 0.78 6.76 -14.36
C GLY A 27 0.85 8.11 -13.64
N GLY A 28 0.04 9.06 -14.12
CA GLY A 28 -0.30 10.29 -13.40
C GLY A 28 -1.13 10.03 -12.15
N GLU A 29 -1.48 11.13 -11.47
CA GLU A 29 -2.05 11.28 -10.11
C GLU A 29 -3.44 10.64 -9.86
N GLU A 30 -3.72 9.49 -10.47
CA GLU A 30 -4.94 8.69 -10.33
C GLU A 30 -4.58 7.24 -9.98
N TYR A 31 -3.89 7.04 -8.85
CA TYR A 31 -3.51 5.72 -8.36
C TYR A 31 -3.72 5.58 -6.84
N LEU A 32 -4.79 6.17 -6.31
CA LEU A 32 -5.36 5.65 -5.06
C LEU A 32 -6.49 4.68 -5.43
N LEU A 33 -6.18 3.39 -5.30
CA LEU A 33 -7.15 2.30 -5.16
C LEU A 33 -7.95 1.93 -6.42
N GLN A 34 -7.31 1.52 -7.51
CA GLN A 34 -7.96 0.62 -8.48
C GLN A 34 -6.96 -0.18 -9.33
N GLU A 35 -7.17 -1.51 -9.32
CA GLU A 35 -6.67 -2.56 -10.24
C GLU A 35 -5.17 -2.95 -10.15
N GLU A 36 -4.72 -4.19 -9.86
CA GLU A 36 -5.30 -5.53 -9.74
C GLU A 36 -4.48 -6.33 -8.68
N GLU A 37 -5.08 -6.67 -7.53
CA GLU A 37 -4.56 -7.71 -6.60
C GLU A 37 -5.48 -8.95 -6.65
N LYS A 38 -5.98 -9.30 -7.85
CA LYS A 38 -6.99 -10.35 -8.06
C LYS A 38 -6.52 -11.77 -7.73
N HIS A 39 -5.26 -12.01 -7.34
CA HIS A 39 -4.68 -13.36 -7.28
C HIS A 39 -4.04 -13.76 -5.95
N LEU A 40 -4.33 -13.05 -4.87
CA LEU A 40 -3.99 -13.50 -3.52
C LEU A 40 -5.30 -13.61 -2.74
N ASP A 41 -5.72 -14.82 -2.41
CA ASP A 41 -6.77 -15.02 -1.40
C ASP A 41 -6.06 -15.33 -0.09
N ASP A 42 -6.58 -14.78 1.01
CA ASP A 42 -6.03 -15.05 2.32
C ASP A 42 -6.37 -16.51 2.71
N PRO A 43 -5.38 -17.35 3.09
CA PRO A 43 -5.61 -18.77 3.36
C PRO A 43 -6.74 -19.04 4.36
N GLN A 44 -6.95 -18.13 5.31
CA GLN A 44 -7.99 -18.18 6.34
C GLN A 44 -9.39 -18.09 5.71
N ASP A 45 -9.56 -17.28 4.68
CA ASP A 45 -10.83 -17.11 3.99
C ASP A 45 -11.15 -18.30 3.09
N VAL A 46 -10.13 -18.95 2.51
CA VAL A 46 -10.29 -20.15 1.68
C VAL A 46 -10.61 -21.38 2.55
N ASN A 47 -9.86 -21.59 3.63
CA ASN A 47 -10.01 -22.75 4.51
C ASN A 47 -11.32 -22.69 5.31
N GLY A 48 -11.78 -21.49 5.67
CA GLY A 48 -13.01 -21.23 6.43
C GLY A 48 -14.24 -20.91 5.59
N ALA A 49 -14.16 -21.00 4.25
CA ALA A 49 -15.19 -20.47 3.34
C ALA A 49 -16.63 -20.98 3.60
N ASN A 50 -16.79 -22.15 4.22
CA ASN A 50 -18.10 -22.72 4.55
C ASN A 50 -18.58 -22.44 5.98
N ASP A 51 -17.75 -21.86 6.85
CA ASP A 51 -18.14 -21.50 8.21
C ASP A 51 -19.13 -20.31 8.16
N PRO A 52 -20.34 -20.44 8.74
CA PRO A 52 -21.32 -19.35 8.79
C PRO A 52 -20.77 -18.07 9.43
N ARG A 53 -19.86 -18.17 10.40
CA ARG A 53 -19.23 -17.01 11.06
C ARG A 53 -18.32 -16.25 10.11
N ILE A 54 -17.55 -16.97 9.30
CA ILE A 54 -16.68 -16.37 8.28
C ILE A 54 -17.52 -15.64 7.23
N LYS A 55 -18.60 -16.26 6.74
CA LYS A 55 -19.52 -15.63 5.78
C LYS A 55 -20.17 -14.37 6.34
N GLU A 56 -20.62 -14.42 7.59
CA GLU A 56 -21.22 -13.26 8.24
C GLU A 56 -20.20 -12.13 8.47
N SER A 57 -18.98 -12.48 8.92
CA SER A 57 -17.88 -11.53 9.01
C SER A 57 -17.55 -10.89 7.66
N GLN A 58 -17.54 -11.66 6.56
CA GLN A 58 -17.32 -11.15 5.19
C GLN A 58 -18.43 -10.19 4.78
N ARG A 59 -19.69 -10.51 5.10
CA ARG A 59 -20.83 -9.62 4.82
C ARG A 59 -20.68 -8.29 5.56
N MET A 60 -20.40 -8.33 6.87
CA MET A 60 -20.17 -7.13 7.67
C MET A 60 -18.97 -6.32 7.16
N GLU A 61 -17.89 -6.98 6.75
CA GLU A 61 -16.70 -6.34 6.18
C GLU A 61 -17.04 -5.58 4.90
N LEU A 62 -17.75 -6.21 3.95
CA LEU A 62 -18.14 -5.59 2.68
C LEU A 62 -19.04 -4.37 2.91
N GLU A 63 -20.00 -4.49 3.82
CA GLU A 63 -20.89 -3.39 4.19
C GLU A 63 -20.09 -2.24 4.85
N ALA A 64 -19.11 -2.56 5.70
CA ALA A 64 -18.28 -1.54 6.34
C ALA A 64 -17.37 -0.80 5.34
N ILE A 65 -16.85 -1.49 4.34
CA ILE A 65 -16.08 -0.86 3.24
C ILE A 65 -16.97 0.13 2.47
N ALA A 66 -18.23 -0.24 2.19
CA ALA A 66 -19.19 0.66 1.54
C ALA A 66 -19.45 1.91 2.41
N LEU A 67 -19.69 1.73 3.71
CA LEU A 67 -19.85 2.84 4.66
C LEU A 67 -18.62 3.76 4.70
N ALA A 68 -17.42 3.19 4.70
CA ALA A 68 -16.18 3.97 4.67
C ALA A 68 -16.04 4.78 3.38
N SER A 69 -16.48 4.23 2.23
CA SER A 69 -16.50 4.95 0.94
C SER A 69 -17.50 6.12 0.92
N GLU A 70 -18.56 6.03 1.72
CA GLU A 70 -19.54 7.12 1.94
C GLU A 70 -19.09 8.11 3.03
N ALA A 71 -17.83 8.01 3.51
CA ALA A 71 -17.29 8.80 4.63
C ALA A 71 -18.02 8.61 5.99
N LYS A 72 -18.82 7.55 6.14
CA LYS A 72 -19.47 7.14 7.40
C LYS A 72 -18.51 6.31 8.24
N LEU A 73 -17.42 6.96 8.66
CA LEU A 73 -16.29 6.29 9.33
C LEU A 73 -16.65 5.69 10.71
N PRO A 74 -17.45 6.34 11.57
CA PRO A 74 -17.86 5.75 12.86
C PRO A 74 -18.66 4.44 12.71
N GLU A 75 -19.61 4.42 11.77
CA GLU A 75 -20.45 3.27 11.48
C GLU A 75 -19.63 2.12 10.89
N ALA A 76 -18.67 2.44 10.00
CA ALA A 76 -17.72 1.47 9.48
C ALA A 76 -16.86 0.85 10.60
N LEU A 77 -16.37 1.64 11.57
CA LEU A 77 -15.62 1.13 12.72
C LEU A 77 -16.45 0.17 13.58
N GLU A 78 -17.71 0.51 13.86
CA GLU A 78 -18.60 -0.33 14.66
C GLU A 78 -18.81 -1.68 13.95
N LEU A 79 -19.08 -1.63 12.65
CA LEU A 79 -19.36 -2.84 11.87
C LEU A 79 -18.11 -3.72 11.70
N LEU A 80 -16.94 -3.12 11.50
CA LEU A 80 -15.67 -3.86 11.48
C LEU A 80 -15.35 -4.48 12.83
N SER A 81 -15.70 -3.82 13.93
CA SER A 81 -15.52 -4.39 15.28
C SER A 81 -16.43 -5.60 15.50
N LYS A 82 -17.69 -5.53 15.06
CA LYS A 82 -18.61 -6.69 15.06
C LYS A 82 -18.11 -7.82 14.15
N SER A 83 -17.53 -7.48 12.99
CA SER A 83 -16.93 -8.46 12.08
C SER A 83 -15.76 -9.20 12.74
N ILE A 84 -14.91 -8.49 13.47
CA ILE A 84 -13.79 -9.05 14.25
C ILE A 84 -14.29 -9.92 15.40
N GLU A 85 -15.33 -9.50 16.13
CA GLU A 85 -15.92 -10.31 17.20
C GLU A 85 -16.52 -11.63 16.66
N THR A 86 -17.09 -11.58 15.45
CA THR A 86 -17.72 -12.74 14.81
C THR A 86 -16.68 -13.77 14.34
N ALA A 87 -15.56 -13.31 13.77
CA ALA A 87 -14.49 -14.16 13.25
C ALA A 87 -13.10 -13.51 13.50
N PRO A 88 -12.57 -13.62 14.73
CA PRO A 88 -11.35 -12.91 15.14
C PRO A 88 -10.08 -13.37 14.41
N GLU A 89 -10.09 -14.58 13.84
CA GLU A 89 -8.99 -15.17 13.07
C GLU A 89 -8.86 -14.62 11.64
N ARG A 90 -9.88 -13.89 11.15
CA ARG A 90 -9.82 -13.30 9.80
C ARG A 90 -8.94 -12.06 9.82
N PRO A 91 -7.88 -11.97 9.00
CA PRO A 91 -7.00 -10.80 8.99
C PRO A 91 -7.66 -9.55 8.35
N ALA A 92 -8.55 -9.72 7.38
CA ALA A 92 -9.06 -8.62 6.55
C ALA A 92 -9.84 -7.54 7.34
N PRO A 93 -10.76 -7.88 8.25
CA PRO A 93 -11.45 -6.89 9.09
C PRO A 93 -10.50 -6.02 9.93
N TRP A 94 -9.40 -6.58 10.45
CA TRP A 94 -8.38 -5.82 11.17
C TRP A 94 -7.69 -4.78 10.28
N ASN A 95 -7.25 -5.18 9.09
CA ASN A 95 -6.62 -4.26 8.13
C ASN A 95 -7.58 -3.15 7.66
N ASN A 96 -8.85 -3.48 7.41
CA ASN A 96 -9.84 -2.48 7.02
C ASN A 96 -10.14 -1.52 8.17
N ARG A 97 -10.20 -2.01 9.42
CA ARG A 97 -10.41 -1.14 10.60
C ARG A 97 -9.24 -0.21 10.82
N ALA A 98 -8.01 -0.71 10.64
CA ALA A 98 -6.82 0.14 10.64
C ALA A 98 -6.89 1.25 9.59
N GLN A 99 -7.34 0.95 8.37
CA GLN A 99 -7.50 1.96 7.32
C GLN A 99 -8.48 3.06 7.77
N VAL A 100 -9.60 2.70 8.38
CA VAL A 100 -10.57 3.66 8.92
C VAL A 100 -9.95 4.47 10.07
N TYR A 101 -9.16 3.86 10.94
CA TYR A 101 -8.43 4.59 11.98
C TYR A 101 -7.42 5.59 11.40
N ILE A 102 -6.71 5.25 10.33
CA ILE A 102 -5.81 6.18 9.62
C ILE A 102 -6.60 7.39 9.10
N LEU A 103 -7.76 7.16 8.47
CA LEU A 103 -8.62 8.24 7.97
C LEU A 103 -9.14 9.17 9.09
N LEU A 104 -9.26 8.64 10.31
CA LEU A 104 -9.64 9.39 11.51
C LEU A 104 -8.44 10.01 12.25
N GLY A 105 -7.21 9.83 11.76
CA GLY A 105 -5.99 10.31 12.41
C GLY A 105 -5.60 9.54 13.67
N LYS A 106 -6.18 8.35 13.90
CA LYS A 106 -5.94 7.47 15.05
C LYS A 106 -4.83 6.46 14.74
N GLU A 107 -3.60 6.95 14.62
CA GLU A 107 -2.49 6.15 14.09
C GLU A 107 -2.04 5.04 15.04
N ASP A 108 -2.09 5.26 16.35
CA ASP A 108 -1.72 4.25 17.34
C ASP A 108 -2.67 3.05 17.32
N GLU A 109 -3.98 3.30 17.19
CA GLU A 109 -4.99 2.25 17.02
C GLU A 109 -4.84 1.55 15.67
N ALA A 110 -4.55 2.29 14.60
CA ALA A 110 -4.28 1.71 13.28
C ALA A 110 -3.08 0.75 13.31
N LEU A 111 -1.98 1.14 13.95
CA LEU A 111 -0.79 0.29 14.05
C LEU A 111 -1.07 -1.01 14.79
N LYS A 112 -1.84 -0.97 15.89
CA LYS A 112 -2.23 -2.18 16.64
C LYS A 112 -3.02 -3.16 15.76
N ASP A 113 -3.96 -2.64 14.98
CA ASP A 113 -4.79 -3.45 14.08
C ASP A 113 -4.00 -3.98 12.89
N ILE A 114 -3.10 -3.17 12.32
CA ILE A 114 -2.17 -3.59 11.26
C ILE A 114 -1.30 -4.74 11.74
N GLU A 115 -0.72 -4.63 12.93
CA GLU A 115 0.11 -5.70 13.49
C GLU A 115 -0.69 -6.98 13.70
N GLN A 116 -1.94 -6.88 14.14
CA GLN A 116 -2.81 -8.04 14.28
C GLN A 116 -3.13 -8.67 12.92
N ALA A 117 -3.43 -7.86 11.89
CA ALA A 117 -3.65 -8.35 10.53
C ALA A 117 -2.41 -9.06 9.97
N LEU A 118 -1.21 -8.54 10.21
CA LEU A 118 0.06 -9.16 9.82
C LEU A 118 0.32 -10.47 10.55
N ARG A 119 0.07 -10.53 11.87
CA ARG A 119 0.17 -11.76 12.64
C ARG A 119 -0.76 -12.85 12.12
N LEU A 120 -2.03 -12.52 11.88
CA LEU A 120 -3.03 -13.46 11.43
C LEU A 120 -2.77 -13.95 9.99
N SER A 121 -2.34 -13.05 9.10
CA SER A 121 -2.00 -13.39 7.71
C SER A 121 -0.62 -14.01 7.53
N ASN A 122 0.18 -14.12 8.60
CA ASN A 122 1.60 -14.47 8.54
C ASN A 122 2.39 -13.59 7.55
N SER A 123 2.04 -12.30 7.46
CA SER A 123 2.60 -11.34 6.50
C SER A 123 2.55 -11.83 5.05
N ALA A 124 1.51 -12.58 4.69
CA ALA A 124 1.30 -13.15 3.37
C ALA A 124 -0.14 -12.88 2.87
N GLY A 125 -0.46 -13.36 1.67
CA GLY A 125 -1.78 -13.16 1.08
C GLY A 125 -2.06 -11.68 0.75
N ARG A 126 -3.33 -11.39 0.45
CA ARG A 126 -3.76 -10.04 0.06
C ARG A 126 -3.77 -9.12 1.27
N THR A 127 -4.28 -9.60 2.40
CA THR A 127 -4.34 -8.76 3.59
C THR A 127 -2.96 -8.45 4.14
N GLY A 128 -2.04 -9.43 4.18
CA GLY A 128 -0.67 -9.19 4.62
C GLY A 128 0.05 -8.17 3.72
N CYS A 129 -0.13 -8.27 2.40
CA CYS A 129 0.39 -7.30 1.43
C CYS A 129 -0.11 -5.88 1.71
N ARG A 130 -1.42 -5.71 1.91
CA ARG A 130 -2.04 -4.40 2.18
C ARG A 130 -1.62 -3.83 3.55
N ALA A 131 -1.56 -4.68 4.57
CA ALA A 131 -1.15 -4.28 5.92
C ALA A 131 0.32 -3.84 5.96
N LEU A 132 1.22 -4.52 5.24
CA LEU A 132 2.61 -4.09 5.07
C LEU A 132 2.70 -2.73 4.38
N CYS A 133 1.93 -2.50 3.31
CA CYS A 133 1.88 -1.20 2.65
C CYS A 133 1.42 -0.09 3.60
N GLN A 134 0.35 -0.32 4.36
CA GLN A 134 -0.16 0.66 5.34
C GLN A 134 0.87 0.96 6.44
N ARG A 135 1.52 -0.08 7.00
CA ARG A 135 2.56 0.10 8.01
C ARG A 135 3.76 0.87 7.47
N GLY A 136 4.19 0.56 6.25
CA GLY A 136 5.29 1.26 5.58
C GLY A 136 5.00 2.75 5.40
N ILE A 137 3.76 3.11 5.03
CA ILE A 137 3.34 4.51 4.93
C ILE A 137 3.42 5.22 6.29
N LEU A 138 2.88 4.59 7.35
CA LEU A 138 2.90 5.17 8.70
C LEU A 138 4.32 5.32 9.25
N LYS A 139 5.17 4.31 9.08
CA LYS A 139 6.59 4.38 9.46
C LYS A 139 7.31 5.51 8.72
N ARG A 140 7.08 5.63 7.41
CA ARG A 140 7.64 6.74 6.61
C ARG A 140 7.18 8.10 7.12
N LYS A 141 5.90 8.25 7.46
CA LYS A 141 5.34 9.46 8.06
C LYS A 141 6.00 9.79 9.40
N ASN A 142 6.31 8.76 10.18
CA ASN A 142 7.00 8.87 11.48
C ASN A 142 8.53 8.95 11.36
N ASN A 143 9.06 9.20 10.16
CA ASN A 143 10.47 9.33 9.85
C ASN A 143 11.30 8.04 10.09
N ASP A 144 10.64 6.89 10.27
CA ASP A 144 11.26 5.56 10.24
C ASP A 144 11.36 5.07 8.80
N ILE A 145 12.33 5.62 8.07
CA ILE A 145 12.55 5.33 6.65
C ILE A 145 13.04 3.90 6.43
N ASP A 146 13.91 3.40 7.32
CA ASP A 146 14.46 2.06 7.23
C ASP A 146 13.37 1.01 7.44
N GLY A 147 12.55 1.16 8.49
CA GLY A 147 11.43 0.27 8.75
C GLY A 147 10.33 0.36 7.70
N ALA A 148 10.13 1.52 7.07
CA ALA A 148 9.21 1.68 5.95
C ALA A 148 9.70 0.90 4.72
N ARG A 149 10.99 1.02 4.39
CA ARG A 149 11.61 0.28 3.29
C ARG A 149 11.48 -1.23 3.48
N GLU A 150 11.75 -1.75 4.68
CA GLU A 150 11.58 -3.17 4.99
C GLU A 150 10.16 -3.67 4.70
N ASP A 151 9.14 -2.93 5.15
CA ASP A 151 7.74 -3.31 4.91
C ASP A 151 7.40 -3.27 3.41
N PHE A 152 7.85 -2.25 2.69
CA PHE A 152 7.63 -2.15 1.25
C PHE A 152 8.38 -3.23 0.46
N GLU A 153 9.58 -3.65 0.89
CA GLU A 153 10.31 -4.75 0.26
C GLU A 153 9.54 -6.07 0.37
N VAL A 154 8.97 -6.37 1.54
CA VAL A 154 8.17 -7.57 1.72
C VAL A 154 6.88 -7.48 0.89
N ALA A 155 6.17 -6.35 0.92
CA ALA A 155 4.96 -6.16 0.10
C ALA A 155 5.25 -6.24 -1.41
N ALA A 156 6.39 -5.72 -1.87
CA ALA A 156 6.81 -5.80 -3.27
C ALA A 156 7.09 -7.25 -3.70
N LYS A 157 7.67 -8.08 -2.82
CA LYS A 157 7.88 -9.52 -3.05
C LYS A 157 6.55 -10.28 -3.15
N LEU A 158 5.53 -9.84 -2.41
CA LEU A 158 4.16 -10.37 -2.53
C LEU A 158 3.44 -9.88 -3.80
N GLY A 159 4.04 -8.97 -4.58
CA GLY A 159 3.52 -8.52 -5.86
C GLY A 159 2.99 -7.08 -5.88
N SER A 160 3.00 -6.37 -4.74
CA SER A 160 2.49 -5.00 -4.65
C SER A 160 3.20 -4.05 -5.62
N LYS A 161 2.45 -3.52 -6.59
CA LYS A 161 2.92 -2.43 -7.46
C LYS A 161 3.17 -1.16 -6.65
N PHE A 162 2.26 -0.84 -5.72
CA PHE A 162 2.38 0.31 -4.84
C PHE A 162 3.68 0.28 -4.05
N ALA A 163 4.00 -0.84 -3.40
CA ALA A 163 5.23 -0.96 -2.62
C ALA A 163 6.50 -0.82 -3.48
N ARG A 164 6.50 -1.38 -4.70
CA ARG A 164 7.61 -1.17 -5.66
C ARG A 164 7.82 0.31 -5.97
N THR A 165 6.74 1.05 -6.22
CA THR A 165 6.81 2.51 -6.45
C THR A 165 7.35 3.23 -5.23
N GLN A 166 6.88 2.90 -4.03
CA GLN A 166 7.36 3.52 -2.78
C GLN A 166 8.86 3.26 -2.54
N LEU A 167 9.37 2.07 -2.88
CA LEU A 167 10.81 1.79 -2.80
C LEU A 167 11.66 2.65 -3.73
N ILE A 168 11.14 2.97 -4.92
CA ILE A 168 11.81 3.88 -5.86
C ILE A 168 11.85 5.30 -5.27
N GLU A 169 10.75 5.77 -4.68
CA GLU A 169 10.70 7.08 -4.00
C GLU A 169 11.66 7.16 -2.82
N LEU A 170 11.82 6.06 -2.08
CA LEU A 170 12.74 5.96 -0.95
C LEU A 170 14.21 5.81 -1.37
N ASN A 171 14.50 5.65 -2.67
CA ASN A 171 15.87 5.50 -3.14
C ASN A 171 16.64 6.82 -2.96
N PRO A 172 17.70 6.84 -2.13
CA PRO A 172 18.45 8.07 -1.85
C PRO A 172 19.14 8.65 -3.10
N PHE A 173 19.47 7.82 -4.09
CA PHE A 173 20.05 8.29 -5.35
C PHE A 173 19.04 9.04 -6.22
N ALA A 174 17.76 8.64 -6.21
CA ALA A 174 16.70 9.36 -6.92
C ALA A 174 16.47 10.76 -6.31
N ALA A 175 16.51 10.86 -4.97
CA ALA A 175 16.42 12.14 -4.27
C ALA A 175 17.61 13.08 -4.60
N LEU A 176 18.83 12.55 -4.64
CA LEU A 176 20.04 13.31 -4.99
C LEU A 176 20.01 13.80 -6.45
N CYS A 177 19.62 12.94 -7.39
CA CYS A 177 19.49 13.34 -8.80
C CYS A 177 18.46 14.47 -8.96
N ASN A 178 17.31 14.39 -8.28
CA ASN A 178 16.29 15.44 -8.31
C ASN A 178 16.78 16.76 -7.69
N GLN A 179 17.56 16.69 -6.60
CA GLN A 179 18.15 17.87 -5.97
C GLN A 179 19.20 18.53 -6.89
N MET A 180 20.11 17.75 -7.46
CA MET A 180 21.13 18.24 -8.40
C MET A 180 20.50 18.89 -9.64
N LEU A 181 19.46 18.29 -10.21
CA LEU A 181 18.73 18.86 -11.36
C LEU A 181 18.06 20.19 -11.01
N ARG A 182 17.46 20.32 -9.83
CA ARG A 182 16.85 21.58 -9.37
C ARG A 182 17.88 22.69 -9.19
N GLU A 183 19.10 22.38 -8.78
CA GLU A 183 20.16 23.39 -8.67
C GLU A 183 20.68 23.83 -10.04
N VAL A 184 20.85 22.90 -10.97
CA VAL A 184 21.31 23.21 -12.34
C VAL A 184 20.26 24.00 -13.13
N MET A 185 18.96 23.77 -12.92
CA MET A 185 17.88 24.51 -13.60
C MET A 185 17.63 25.92 -13.02
N LYS A 186 18.24 26.26 -11.88
CA LYS A 186 18.19 27.61 -11.29
C LYS A 186 19.32 28.52 -11.76
N MET A 187 20.28 28.00 -12.54
CA MET A 187 21.37 28.73 -13.18
C MET A 187 21.03 29.07 -14.63
#